data_AF-A0A2A2FKY6-F1
#
_entry.id   AF-A0A2A2FKY6-F1
#
_cell.length_a   1.000
_cell.length_b   1.000
_cell.length_c   1.000
_cell.angle_alpha   90.00
_cell.angle_beta   90.00
_cell.angle_gamma   90.00
#
_symmetry.space_group_name_H-M   'P 1'
#
loop_
_entity.id
_entity.type
_entity.pdbx_description
1 polymer ?
#
loop_
_entity_poly.entity_id
_entity_poly.type
_entity_poly.pdbx_seq_one_letter_code
_entity_poly.pdbx_strand_id
1 'polypeptide(L)'
;MAVYAALFLLVAGVAGVLTVTAESPEVAFENPDYELSAGDSFEVDGAEYVVADISEVEEGGGGHGGSAETSIVATIEQEGSEGGEIEVEDESMVTLGETDFVANFPDGTATLTLSSDIDGYEAQVAEIDQFEQYNSGLTRVLILGLFSVVLLLSAAFIPSRY
;
A
#
# COMPACT_ATOMS: atom_id res chain seq x y z
N MET A 1 23.56 25.15 -36.45
CA MET A 1 22.17 25.01 -35.96
C MET A 1 21.59 23.59 -36.11
N ALA A 2 22.38 22.55 -36.42
CA ALA A 2 21.85 21.17 -36.50
C ALA A 2 22.13 20.32 -35.24
N VAL A 3 23.15 20.67 -34.44
CA VAL A 3 23.57 19.88 -33.26
C VAL A 3 22.57 20.04 -32.09
N TYR A 4 21.93 21.20 -31.96
CA TYR A 4 20.91 21.44 -30.93
C TYR A 4 19.58 20.69 -31.21
N ALA A 5 19.23 20.49 -32.47
CA ALA A 5 18.00 19.78 -32.84
C ALA A 5 18.08 18.28 -32.53
N ALA A 6 19.28 17.67 -32.61
CA ALA A 6 19.50 16.28 -32.24
C ALA A 6 19.43 16.05 -30.71
N LEU A 7 19.90 17.02 -29.90
CA LEU A 7 19.80 16.96 -28.43
C LEU A 7 18.36 17.08 -27.92
N PHE A 8 17.53 17.91 -28.56
CA PHE A 8 16.14 18.10 -28.14
C PHE A 8 15.26 16.86 -28.40
N LEU A 9 15.57 16.07 -29.44
CA LEU A 9 14.87 14.81 -29.73
C LEU A 9 15.29 13.65 -28.81
N LEU A 10 16.48 13.71 -28.21
CA LEU A 10 16.94 12.70 -27.25
C LEU A 10 16.19 12.81 -25.91
N VAL A 11 15.87 14.04 -25.48
CA VAL A 11 15.17 14.29 -24.20
C VAL A 11 13.66 13.99 -24.28
N ALA A 12 13.05 14.07 -25.46
CA ALA A 12 11.62 13.82 -25.64
C ALA A 12 11.21 12.33 -25.65
N GLY A 13 12.16 11.39 -25.65
CA GLY A 13 11.90 9.97 -25.96
C GLY A 13 11.72 9.01 -24.78
N VAL A 14 11.92 9.42 -23.52
CA VAL A 14 11.93 8.49 -22.38
C VAL A 14 10.75 8.71 -21.44
N ALA A 15 9.58 9.02 -21.99
CA ALA A 15 8.33 8.99 -21.22
C ALA A 15 7.72 7.59 -21.36
N GLY A 16 8.19 6.65 -20.54
CA GLY A 16 7.64 5.29 -20.51
C GLY A 16 8.69 4.23 -20.20
N VAL A 17 9.33 4.31 -19.03
CA VAL A 17 9.94 3.09 -18.47
C VAL A 17 8.77 2.16 -18.18
N LEU A 18 8.74 1.03 -18.88
CA LEU A 18 7.70 0.02 -18.76
C LEU A 18 7.58 -0.40 -17.30
N THR A 19 6.50 0.01 -16.63
CA THR A 19 6.12 -0.60 -15.35
C THR A 19 5.85 -2.07 -15.64
N VAL A 20 6.63 -2.96 -15.03
CA VAL A 20 6.37 -4.40 -15.12
C VAL A 20 5.02 -4.62 -14.45
N THR A 21 4.00 -5.01 -15.21
CA THR A 21 2.63 -5.23 -14.70
C THR A 21 2.52 -6.60 -14.02
N ALA A 22 3.44 -6.91 -13.11
CA ALA A 22 3.15 -7.97 -12.15
C ALA A 22 2.02 -7.44 -11.25
N GLU A 23 1.05 -8.30 -10.92
CA GLU A 23 0.12 -8.03 -9.83
C GLU A 23 0.96 -7.72 -8.59
N SER A 24 0.69 -6.57 -7.96
CA SER A 24 1.35 -6.24 -6.69
C SER A 24 0.83 -7.23 -5.65
N PRO A 25 1.70 -7.84 -4.83
CA PRO A 25 1.22 -8.55 -3.65
C PRO A 25 0.46 -7.56 -2.76
N GLU A 26 -0.64 -8.03 -2.19
CA GLU A 26 -1.50 -7.32 -1.24
C GLU A 26 -1.72 -8.25 -0.05
N VAL A 27 -1.93 -7.68 1.13
CA VAL A 27 -2.24 -8.48 2.32
C VAL A 27 -3.62 -9.11 2.15
N ALA A 28 -3.66 -10.44 2.21
CA ALA A 28 -4.90 -11.20 2.25
C ALA A 28 -4.76 -12.38 3.20
N PHE A 29 -5.75 -12.59 4.06
CA PHE A 29 -5.77 -13.76 4.94
C PHE A 29 -6.37 -14.96 4.20
N GLU A 30 -5.59 -16.02 3.99
CA GLU A 30 -6.09 -17.25 3.36
C GLU A 30 -7.08 -18.00 4.25
N ASN A 31 -6.91 -17.89 5.58
CA ASN A 31 -7.79 -18.48 6.58
C ASN A 31 -7.92 -17.51 7.76
N PRO A 32 -8.70 -16.41 7.61
CA PRO A 32 -8.97 -15.53 8.73
C PRO A 32 -9.73 -16.29 9.83
N ASP A 33 -9.55 -15.86 11.07
CA ASP A 33 -10.34 -16.38 12.19
C ASP A 33 -11.81 -15.95 12.08
N TYR A 34 -12.03 -14.72 11.59
CA TYR A 34 -13.35 -14.16 11.38
C TYR A 34 -13.45 -13.41 10.04
N GLU A 35 -14.60 -13.57 9.37
CA GLU A 35 -15.03 -12.79 8.21
C GLU A 35 -16.39 -12.17 8.54
N LEU A 36 -16.43 -10.85 8.71
CA LEU A 36 -17.55 -10.14 9.33
C LEU A 36 -18.02 -8.96 8.47
N SER A 37 -19.33 -8.81 8.33
CA SER A 37 -19.99 -7.63 7.77
C SER A 37 -20.45 -6.67 8.87
N ALA A 38 -20.73 -5.43 8.52
CA ALA A 38 -21.44 -4.52 9.43
C ALA A 38 -22.78 -5.12 9.89
N GLY A 39 -22.98 -5.15 11.21
CA GLY A 39 -24.10 -5.75 11.91
C GLY A 39 -23.89 -7.19 12.37
N ASP A 40 -22.79 -7.85 11.97
CA ASP A 40 -22.50 -9.21 12.40
C ASP A 40 -21.99 -9.23 13.85
N SER A 41 -22.39 -10.28 14.60
CA SER A 41 -21.89 -10.54 15.94
C SER A 41 -20.94 -11.74 15.96
N PHE A 42 -19.97 -11.71 16.87
CA PHE A 42 -18.96 -12.74 17.02
C PHE A 42 -18.48 -12.82 18.46
N GLU A 43 -17.92 -13.97 18.84
CA GLU A 43 -17.44 -14.23 20.19
C GLU A 43 -15.91 -14.35 20.20
N VAL A 44 -15.27 -13.62 21.12
CA VAL A 44 -13.83 -13.71 21.41
C VAL A 44 -13.67 -13.94 22.90
N ASP A 45 -12.95 -14.99 23.29
CA ASP A 45 -12.68 -15.34 24.69
C ASP A 45 -13.94 -15.42 25.59
N GLY A 46 -15.11 -15.73 25.00
CA GLY A 46 -16.39 -15.82 25.70
C GLY A 46 -17.11 -14.47 25.91
N ALA A 47 -16.60 -13.37 25.34
CA ALA A 47 -17.28 -12.09 25.25
C ALA A 47 -17.87 -11.91 23.84
N GLU A 48 -19.11 -11.41 23.77
CA GLU A 48 -19.80 -11.12 22.52
C GLU A 48 -19.45 -9.70 22.05
N TYR A 49 -19.17 -9.57 20.75
CA TYR A 49 -18.87 -8.34 20.06
C TYR A 49 -19.77 -8.19 18.83
N VAL A 50 -19.98 -6.96 18.38
CA VAL A 50 -20.69 -6.64 17.15
C VAL A 50 -19.86 -5.68 16.31
N VAL A 51 -19.80 -5.91 15.00
CA VAL A 51 -19.26 -4.92 14.05
C VAL A 51 -20.35 -3.88 13.82
N ALA A 52 -20.29 -2.75 14.52
CA ALA A 52 -21.34 -1.74 14.49
C ALA A 52 -21.40 -1.00 13.14
N ASP A 53 -20.24 -0.68 12.57
CA ASP A 53 -20.12 0.03 11.30
C ASP A 53 -18.79 -0.32 10.60
N ILE A 54 -18.77 -0.20 9.27
CA ILE A 54 -17.55 -0.19 8.47
C ILE A 54 -17.68 0.99 7.50
N SER A 55 -16.75 1.94 7.56
CA SER A 55 -16.82 3.17 6.77
C SER A 55 -15.47 3.61 6.23
N GLU A 56 -15.54 4.39 5.15
CA GLU A 56 -14.38 5.09 4.58
C GLU A 56 -14.24 6.45 5.28
N VAL A 57 -13.04 6.72 5.78
CA VAL A 57 -12.63 8.01 6.31
C VAL A 57 -11.66 8.67 5.34
N GLU A 58 -11.90 9.93 5.02
CA GLU A 58 -10.98 10.71 4.19
C GLU A 58 -10.11 11.57 5.11
N GLU A 59 -8.81 11.24 5.20
CA GLU A 59 -7.86 12.04 5.94
C GLU A 59 -7.14 13.03 5.00
N GLY A 60 -7.22 14.32 5.34
CA GLY A 60 -6.44 15.37 4.67
C GLY A 60 -7.06 15.91 3.37
N GLY A 61 -7.18 17.24 3.30
CA GLY A 61 -7.69 17.97 2.13
C GLY A 61 -7.40 19.46 2.21
N GLY A 62 -6.21 19.80 2.72
CA GLY A 62 -5.80 21.19 2.97
C GLY A 62 -5.04 21.76 1.78
N GLY A 63 -5.67 22.68 1.06
CA GLY A 63 -5.22 23.18 -0.24
C GLY A 63 -3.73 23.52 -0.35
N HIS A 64 -3.04 22.78 -1.20
CA HIS A 64 -1.92 23.16 -2.10
C HIS A 64 -1.53 21.94 -3.00
N GLY A 65 -2.49 21.09 -3.35
CA GLY A 65 -2.25 19.87 -4.14
C GLY A 65 -2.00 18.59 -3.35
N GLY A 66 -2.39 18.53 -2.07
CA GLY A 66 -2.49 17.26 -1.36
C GLY A 66 -3.66 16.44 -1.88
N SER A 67 -3.42 15.19 -2.26
CA SER A 67 -4.48 14.20 -2.49
C SER A 67 -5.15 13.89 -1.16
N ALA A 68 -6.47 13.73 -1.17
CA ALA A 68 -7.15 13.11 -0.04
C ALA A 68 -6.74 11.64 0.00
N GLU A 69 -6.44 11.13 1.20
CA GLU A 69 -6.15 9.73 1.43
C GLU A 69 -7.40 9.11 2.05
N THR A 70 -8.02 8.18 1.33
CA THR A 70 -9.16 7.40 1.81
C THR A 70 -8.63 6.22 2.60
N SER A 71 -9.04 6.07 3.85
CA SER A 71 -8.75 4.92 4.72
C SER A 71 -10.05 4.24 5.13
N ILE A 72 -9.99 2.96 5.49
CA ILE A 72 -11.17 2.19 5.92
C ILE A 72 -11.05 1.93 7.42
N VAL A 73 -12.15 2.13 8.13
CA VAL A 73 -12.26 1.93 9.58
C VAL A 73 -13.51 1.11 9.87
N ALA A 74 -13.39 0.16 10.78
CA ALA A 74 -14.52 -0.51 11.41
C ALA A 74 -14.68 -0.08 12.86
N THR A 75 -15.93 -0.03 13.30
CA THR A 75 -16.30 0.18 14.69
C THR A 75 -16.79 -1.14 15.27
N ILE A 76 -16.12 -1.65 16.29
CA ILE A 76 -16.52 -2.87 17.02
C ILE A 76 -17.01 -2.46 18.41
N GLU A 77 -18.18 -2.95 18.79
CA GLU A 77 -18.75 -2.73 20.13
C GLU A 77 -18.79 -4.04 20.91
N GLN A 78 -18.37 -4.00 22.18
CA GLN A 78 -18.56 -5.14 23.08
C GLN A 78 -19.98 -5.13 23.67
N GLU A 79 -20.69 -6.26 23.61
CA GLU A 79 -22.01 -6.39 24.23
C GLU A 79 -21.89 -6.57 25.75
N GLY A 80 -22.51 -5.69 26.53
CA GLY A 80 -22.52 -5.81 28.00
C GLY A 80 -22.73 -4.50 28.74
N SER A 81 -22.86 -4.56 30.07
CA SER A 81 -23.05 -3.35 30.91
C SER A 81 -21.80 -2.47 31.05
N GLU A 82 -20.63 -3.01 30.68
CA GLU A 82 -19.33 -2.32 30.68
C GLU A 82 -18.75 -2.21 29.27
N GLY A 83 -19.56 -2.47 28.23
CA GLY A 83 -19.13 -2.48 26.84
C GLY A 83 -18.59 -1.14 26.36
N GLY A 84 -17.57 -1.19 25.51
CA GLY A 84 -16.93 -0.03 24.88
C GLY A 84 -16.88 -0.18 23.36
N GLU A 85 -16.61 0.96 22.71
CA GLU A 85 -16.39 1.06 21.27
C GLU A 85 -14.88 0.97 20.97
N ILE A 86 -14.54 0.21 19.93
CA ILE A 86 -13.17 -0.05 19.49
C ILE A 86 -13.12 0.29 18.00
N GLU A 87 -12.35 1.32 17.65
CA GLU A 87 -12.06 1.65 16.26
C GLU A 87 -10.92 0.76 15.76
N VAL A 88 -11.09 0.20 14.57
CA VAL A 88 -10.17 -0.74 13.93
C VAL A 88 -9.86 -0.23 12.53
N GLU A 89 -8.59 0.11 12.30
CA GLU A 89 -8.11 0.61 11.01
C GLU A 89 -7.62 -0.56 10.13
N ASP A 90 -7.55 -0.33 8.81
CA ASP A 90 -7.00 -1.32 7.88
C ASP A 90 -5.54 -1.66 8.21
N GLU A 91 -5.21 -2.94 8.07
CA GLU A 91 -3.89 -3.52 8.36
C GLU A 91 -3.35 -3.22 9.78
N SER A 92 -4.23 -2.86 10.71
CA SER A 92 -3.87 -2.52 12.09
C SER A 92 -4.01 -3.70 13.04
N MET A 93 -3.24 -3.67 14.13
CA MET A 93 -3.41 -4.61 15.24
C MET A 93 -4.47 -4.10 16.21
N VAL A 94 -5.43 -4.97 16.54
CA VAL A 94 -6.47 -4.72 17.54
C VAL A 94 -6.47 -5.84 18.58
N THR A 95 -6.57 -5.46 19.85
CA THR A 95 -6.74 -6.40 20.96
C THR A 95 -8.21 -6.52 21.31
N LEU A 96 -8.78 -7.73 21.17
CA LEU A 96 -10.13 -8.07 21.59
C LEU A 96 -10.05 -9.14 22.68
N GLY A 97 -10.52 -8.82 23.88
CA GLY A 97 -10.38 -9.72 25.03
C GLY A 97 -8.91 -9.89 25.44
N GLU A 98 -8.40 -11.12 25.35
CA GLU A 98 -6.99 -11.46 25.61
C GLU A 98 -6.21 -11.75 24.31
N THR A 99 -6.86 -11.63 23.15
CA THR A 99 -6.33 -12.03 21.86
C THR A 99 -6.04 -10.81 20.97
N ASP A 100 -4.86 -10.80 20.34
CA ASP A 100 -4.48 -9.81 19.34
C ASP A 100 -4.83 -10.32 17.94
N PHE A 101 -5.40 -9.44 17.11
CA PHE A 101 -5.74 -9.70 15.72
C PHE A 101 -5.15 -8.62 14.83
N VAL A 102 -4.79 -8.97 13.59
CA VAL A 102 -4.62 -8.02 12.50
C VAL A 102 -5.94 -7.92 11.74
N ALA A 103 -6.37 -6.70 11.49
CA ALA A 103 -7.54 -6.41 10.67
C ALA A 103 -7.14 -6.19 9.21
N ASN A 104 -7.99 -6.63 8.28
CA ASN A 104 -7.85 -6.34 6.86
C ASN A 104 -9.22 -6.23 6.19
N PHE A 105 -9.33 -5.32 5.22
CA PHE A 105 -10.56 -5.04 4.47
C PHE A 105 -10.43 -5.42 2.98
N PRO A 106 -10.49 -6.72 2.62
CA PRO A 106 -10.19 -7.18 1.26
C PRO A 106 -11.18 -6.66 0.20
N ASP A 107 -12.42 -6.37 0.61
CA ASP A 107 -13.50 -5.86 -0.26
C ASP A 107 -13.87 -4.40 0.07
N GLY A 108 -12.96 -3.68 0.74
CA GLY A 108 -13.23 -2.36 1.26
C GLY A 108 -14.24 -2.37 2.41
N THR A 109 -15.31 -1.59 2.32
CA THR A 109 -16.31 -1.46 3.41
C THR A 109 -17.27 -2.65 3.55
N ALA A 110 -17.16 -3.67 2.69
CA ALA A 110 -18.07 -4.80 2.71
C ALA A 110 -17.71 -5.85 3.78
N THR A 111 -16.40 -6.09 3.98
CA THR A 111 -15.92 -7.23 4.76
C THR A 111 -14.75 -6.80 5.64
N LEU A 112 -14.87 -7.01 6.95
CA LEU A 112 -13.77 -7.01 7.89
C LEU A 112 -13.28 -8.45 8.08
N THR A 113 -11.99 -8.68 7.86
CA THR A 113 -11.34 -9.95 8.20
C THR A 113 -10.41 -9.74 9.39
N LEU A 114 -10.47 -10.65 10.36
CA LEU A 114 -9.60 -10.65 11.54
C LEU A 114 -8.78 -11.94 11.56
N SER A 115 -7.46 -11.80 11.76
CA SER A 115 -6.54 -12.93 11.86
C SER A 115 -5.60 -12.78 13.04
N SER A 116 -5.49 -13.84 13.85
CA SER A 116 -4.53 -13.98 14.94
C SER A 116 -3.16 -14.49 14.46
N ASP A 117 -3.03 -14.86 13.17
CA ASP A 117 -1.77 -15.30 12.56
C ASP A 117 -0.86 -14.10 12.20
N ILE A 118 -0.24 -13.52 13.23
CA ILE A 118 0.66 -12.38 13.09
C ILE A 118 1.92 -12.74 12.29
N ASP A 119 2.45 -13.95 12.48
CA ASP A 119 3.63 -14.42 11.75
C ASP A 119 3.33 -14.51 10.24
N GLY A 120 2.13 -14.97 9.87
CA GLY A 120 1.66 -15.02 8.49
C GLY A 120 1.51 -13.62 7.86
N TYR A 121 0.95 -12.66 8.60
CA TYR A 121 0.88 -11.26 8.16
C TYR A 121 2.27 -10.65 7.93
N GLU A 122 3.19 -10.78 8.89
CA GLU A 122 4.55 -10.23 8.77
C GLU A 122 5.32 -10.81 7.57
N ALA A 123 5.10 -12.10 7.28
CA ALA A 123 5.69 -12.74 6.10
C ALA A 123 5.19 -12.12 4.79
N GLN A 124 3.89 -11.79 4.70
CA GLN A 124 3.32 -11.13 3.52
C GLN A 124 3.85 -9.70 3.38
N VAL A 125 3.87 -8.92 4.46
CA VAL A 125 4.45 -7.56 4.45
C VAL A 125 5.91 -7.58 3.98
N ALA A 126 6.70 -8.55 4.44
CA ALA A 126 8.09 -8.71 3.98
C ALA A 126 8.23 -9.06 2.49
N GLU A 127 7.25 -9.79 1.92
CA GLU A 127 7.20 -10.07 0.48
C GLU A 127 6.86 -8.81 -0.33
N ILE A 128 5.88 -8.02 0.13
CA ILE A 128 5.48 -6.75 -0.47
C ILE A 128 6.68 -5.78 -0.49
N ASP A 129 7.33 -5.58 0.66
CA ASP A 129 8.52 -4.73 0.79
C ASP A 129 9.63 -5.15 -0.18
N GLN A 130 9.83 -6.46 -0.34
CA GLN A 130 10.83 -6.99 -1.26
C GLN A 130 10.46 -6.68 -2.72
N PHE A 131 9.19 -6.86 -3.09
CA PHE A 131 8.69 -6.54 -4.42
C PHE A 131 8.86 -5.04 -4.76
N GLU A 132 8.49 -4.16 -3.84
CA GLU A 132 8.67 -2.71 -3.99
C GLU A 132 10.14 -2.33 -4.15
N GLN A 133 11.02 -2.93 -3.32
CA GLN A 133 12.44 -2.67 -3.37
C GLN A 133 13.06 -3.08 -4.71
N TYR A 134 12.64 -4.22 -5.28
CA TYR A 134 13.11 -4.64 -6.60
C TYR A 134 12.68 -3.67 -7.71
N ASN A 135 11.42 -3.24 -7.71
CA ASN A 135 10.90 -2.32 -8.74
C ASN A 135 11.52 -0.91 -8.63
N SER A 136 11.68 -0.40 -7.40
CA SER A 136 12.36 0.88 -7.14
C SER A 136 13.84 0.81 -7.52
N GLY A 137 14.52 -0.29 -7.17
CA GLY A 137 15.93 -0.54 -7.52
C GLY A 137 16.15 -0.60 -9.02
N LEU A 138 15.34 -1.39 -9.74
CA LEU A 138 15.42 -1.52 -11.19
C LEU A 138 15.20 -0.18 -11.90
N THR A 139 14.18 0.57 -11.49
CA THR A 139 13.87 1.89 -12.06
C THR A 139 15.04 2.85 -11.89
N ARG A 140 15.66 2.89 -10.69
CA ARG A 140 16.84 3.73 -10.44
C ARG A 140 18.04 3.34 -11.32
N VAL A 141 18.29 2.05 -11.49
CA VAL A 141 19.40 1.55 -12.33
C VAL A 141 19.16 1.88 -13.81
N LEU A 142 17.93 1.70 -14.31
CA LEU A 142 17.57 2.05 -15.69
C LEU A 142 17.76 3.55 -15.95
N ILE A 143 17.30 4.41 -15.04
CA ILE A 143 17.48 5.86 -15.13
C ILE A 143 18.97 6.22 -15.15
N LEU A 144 19.78 5.66 -14.24
CA LEU A 144 21.21 5.94 -14.18
C LEU A 144 21.95 5.45 -15.43
N GLY A 145 21.59 4.27 -15.94
CA GLY A 145 22.13 3.72 -17.18
C GLY A 145 21.84 4.62 -18.38
N LEU A 146 20.60 5.11 -18.49
CA LEU A 146 20.21 6.06 -19.52
C LEU A 146 20.99 7.38 -19.39
N PHE A 147 21.11 7.94 -18.19
CA PHE A 147 21.94 9.12 -17.94
C PHE A 147 23.39 8.87 -18.36
N SER A 148 23.96 7.72 -18.03
CA SER A 148 25.32 7.34 -18.44
C SER A 148 25.47 7.31 -19.96
N VAL A 149 24.50 6.74 -20.69
CA VAL A 149 24.51 6.74 -22.17
C VAL A 149 24.49 8.17 -22.72
N VAL A 150 23.64 9.03 -22.17
CA VAL A 150 23.56 10.44 -22.60
C VAL A 150 24.85 11.20 -22.32
N LEU A 151 25.48 10.98 -21.16
CA LEU A 151 26.77 11.58 -20.82
C LEU A 151 27.88 11.11 -21.76
N LEU A 152 27.93 9.82 -22.10
CA LEU A 152 28.91 9.28 -23.05
C LEU A 152 28.73 9.87 -24.45
N LEU A 153 27.50 9.98 -24.94
CA LEU A 153 27.20 10.64 -26.22
C LEU A 153 27.58 12.12 -26.20
N SER A 154 27.34 12.82 -25.09
CA SER A 154 27.70 14.22 -24.91
C SER A 154 29.23 14.41 -24.90
N ALA A 155 29.96 13.53 -24.23
CA ALA A 155 31.42 13.54 -24.19
C ALA A 155 32.05 13.22 -25.56
N ALA A 156 31.44 12.30 -26.32
CA ALA A 156 31.89 11.95 -27.67
C ALA A 156 31.78 13.13 -28.66
N PHE A 157 30.85 14.05 -28.43
CA PHE A 157 30.64 15.25 -29.25
C PHE A 157 31.28 16.52 -28.68
N ILE A 158 32.08 16.45 -27.61
CA ILE A 158 32.94 17.58 -27.21
C ILE A 158 33.95 17.81 -28.35
N PRO A 159 33.88 18.95 -29.06
CA PRO A 159 34.79 19.19 -30.18
C PRO A 159 36.22 19.34 -29.66
N SER A 160 37.12 18.46 -30.08
CA SER A 160 38.55 18.57 -29.77
C SER A 160 39.08 19.83 -30.46
N ARG A 161 39.38 20.86 -29.68
CA ARG A 161 40.01 22.08 -30.15
C ARG A 161 41.51 21.80 -30.27
N TYR A 162 41.90 21.29 -31.44
CA TYR A 162 43.24 21.41 -31.99
C TYR A 162 43.25 22.58 -32.98
#